data_AF-A0A3R7XIA5-F1
#
_entry.id   AF-A0A3R7XIA5-F1
#
_cell.length_a   1.000
_cell.length_b   1.000
_cell.length_c   1.000
_cell.angle_alpha   90.00
_cell.angle_beta   90.00
_cell.angle_gamma   90.00
#
_symmetry.space_group_name_H-M   'P 1'
#
loop_
_entity.id
_entity.type
_entity.pdbx_description
1 polymer ?
#
loop_
_entity_poly.entity_id
_entity_poly.type
_entity_poly.pdbx_seq_one_letter_code
_entity_poly.pdbx_strand_id
1 'polypeptide(L)' 'MGRSEKIKVEKHISKSELIKKIRQLEIQKRILKRLYFIKLRYDDVPVEKACKQVGVSKTVAYEWQERWNNEGYR' A
#
# COMPACT_ATOMS: atom_id res chain seq x y z
N MET A 1 23.74 -28.00 -14.70
CA MET A 1 22.40 -28.41 -15.17
C MET A 1 21.37 -27.63 -14.36
N GLY A 2 20.60 -26.75 -15.02
CA GLY A 2 19.63 -25.89 -14.34
C GLY A 2 18.50 -26.70 -13.72
N ARG A 3 18.04 -26.30 -12.52
CA ARG A 3 16.85 -26.89 -11.89
C ARG A 3 15.68 -26.77 -12.88
N SER A 4 15.24 -27.89 -13.43
CA SER A 4 14.00 -27.96 -14.19
C SER A 4 12.83 -27.61 -13.28
N GLU A 5 12.00 -26.69 -13.73
CA GLU A 5 10.83 -26.20 -12.99
C GLU A 5 9.88 -27.37 -12.72
N LYS A 6 9.67 -27.70 -11.43
CA LYS A 6 8.89 -28.89 -11.02
C LYS A 6 7.38 -28.68 -11.15
N ILE A 7 6.92 -27.44 -11.19
CA ILE A 7 5.50 -27.06 -11.22
C ILE A 7 5.31 -26.01 -12.31
N LYS A 8 4.49 -26.34 -13.31
CA LYS A 8 4.19 -25.41 -14.41
C LYS A 8 3.21 -24.34 -13.96
N VAL A 9 3.39 -23.11 -14.44
CA VAL A 9 2.41 -22.03 -14.24
C VAL A 9 1.27 -22.20 -15.22
N GLU A 10 0.06 -22.38 -14.70
CA GLU A 10 -1.17 -22.37 -15.49
C GLU A 10 -1.68 -20.93 -15.66
N LYS A 11 -1.99 -20.53 -16.90
CA LYS A 11 -2.43 -19.17 -17.23
C LYS A 11 -3.96 -19.09 -17.22
N HIS A 12 -4.55 -18.97 -16.03
CA HIS A 12 -5.99 -18.79 -15.88
C HIS A 12 -6.51 -17.43 -16.39
N ILE A 13 -5.64 -16.43 -16.48
CA ILE A 13 -5.95 -15.10 -17.03
C ILE A 13 -4.84 -14.65 -17.99
N SER A 14 -5.18 -13.70 -18.86
CA SER A 14 -4.21 -13.09 -19.76
C SER A 14 -3.19 -12.24 -18.99
N LYS A 15 -2.01 -12.04 -19.58
CA LYS A 15 -0.96 -11.20 -19.00
C LYS A 15 -1.45 -9.75 -18.78
N SER A 16 -2.26 -9.23 -19.70
CA SER A 16 -2.82 -7.88 -19.60
C SER A 16 -3.82 -7.74 -18.46
N GLU A 17 -4.68 -8.75 -18.24
CA GLU A 17 -5.60 -8.80 -17.09
C GLU A 17 -4.84 -8.90 -15.77
N LEU A 18 -3.81 -9.74 -15.71
CA LEU A 18 -2.96 -9.84 -14.52
C LEU A 18 -2.32 -8.49 -14.17
N ILE A 19 -1.77 -7.77 -15.16
CA ILE A 19 -1.19 -6.42 -14.95
C ILE A 19 -2.27 -5.44 -14.46
N LYS A 20 -3.48 -5.45 -15.02
CA LYS A 20 -4.59 -4.61 -14.55
C LYS A 20 -4.94 -4.92 -13.09
N LYS A 21 -5.02 -6.21 -12.73
CA LYS A 21 -5.32 -6.67 -11.36
C LYS A 21 -4.23 -6.21 -10.38
N ILE A 22 -2.96 -6.32 -10.75
CA ILE A 22 -1.83 -5.85 -9.95
C ILE A 22 -1.97 -4.35 -9.67
N ARG A 23 -2.20 -3.53 -10.70
CA ARG A 23 -2.35 -2.06 -10.53
C ARG A 23 -3.51 -1.69 -9.61
N GLN A 24 -4.64 -2.38 -9.74
CA GLN A 24 -5.80 -2.18 -8.87
C GLN A 24 -5.45 -2.48 -7.40
N LEU A 25 -4.80 -3.62 -7.15
CA LEU A 25 -4.40 -4.04 -5.81
C LEU A 25 -3.32 -3.12 -5.22
N GLU A 26 -2.41 -2.59 -6.03
CA GLU A 26 -1.41 -1.60 -5.59
C GLU A 26 -2.07 -0.31 -5.10
N ILE A 27 -3.09 0.19 -5.82
CA ILE A 27 -3.87 1.35 -5.39
C ILE A 27 -4.58 1.06 -4.07
N GLN A 28 -5.27 -0.09 -3.97
CA GLN A 28 -5.95 -0.50 -2.75
C GLN A 28 -4.98 -0.64 -1.57
N LYS A 29 -3.79 -1.20 -1.80
CA LYS A 29 -2.72 -1.32 -0.79
C LYS A 29 -2.23 0.05 -0.32
N ARG A 30 -2.11 1.04 -1.21
CA ARG A 30 -1.74 2.42 -0.82
C ARG A 30 -2.83 3.07 0.03
N ILE A 31 -4.10 2.93 -0.35
CA ILE A 31 -5.24 3.44 0.42
C ILE A 31 -5.26 2.79 1.81
N LEU A 32 -5.10 1.47 1.88
CA LEU A 32 -5.05 0.73 3.13
C LEU A 32 -3.91 1.21 4.05
N LYS A 33 -2.71 1.44 3.50
CA LYS A 33 -1.59 2.01 4.27
C LYS A 33 -1.89 3.40 4.81
N ARG A 34 -2.52 4.27 4.02
CA ARG A 34 -2.94 5.61 4.47
C ARG A 34 -3.92 5.51 5.64
N LEU A 35 -4.90 4.60 5.57
CA LEU A 35 -5.85 4.38 6.65
C LEU A 35 -5.18 3.86 7.93
N TYR A 36 -4.26 2.90 7.83
CA TYR A 36 -3.48 2.46 8.99
C TYR A 36 -2.65 3.59 9.60
N PHE A 37 -2.06 4.44 8.76
CA PHE A 37 -1.32 5.62 9.23
C PHE A 37 -2.24 6.54 10.04
N ILE A 38 -3.41 6.89 9.49
CA ILE A 38 -4.38 7.75 10.19
C ILE A 38 -4.90 7.10 11.48
N LYS A 39 -5.15 5.79 11.48
CA LYS A 39 -5.50 5.07 12.70
C LYS A 39 -4.44 5.26 13.79
N LEU A 40 -3.15 5.09 13.44
CA LEU A 40 -2.04 5.35 14.38
C LEU A 40 -2.02 6.81 14.85
N ARG A 41 -2.38 7.76 13.97
CA ARG A 41 -2.52 9.17 14.34
C ARG A 41 -3.64 9.41 15.35
N TYR A 42 -4.77 8.71 15.24
CA TYR A 42 -5.85 8.74 16.23
C TYR A 42 -5.47 8.08 17.56
N ASP A 43 -4.56 7.10 17.54
CA ASP A 43 -3.97 6.48 18.72
C ASP A 43 -2.81 7.32 19.33
N ASP A 44 -2.75 8.62 19.03
CA ASP A 44 -1.71 9.58 19.47
C ASP A 44 -0.24 9.20 19.13
N VAL A 45 -0.02 8.20 18.28
CA VAL A 45 1.34 7.73 17.91
C VAL A 45 2.04 8.81 17.09
N PRO A 46 3.22 9.34 17.47
CA PRO A 46 3.92 10.43 16.75
C PRO A 46 4.21 10.13 15.27
N VAL A 47 4.25 11.17 14.41
CA VAL A 47 4.32 11.04 12.94
C VAL A 47 5.54 10.21 12.54
N GLU A 48 6.67 10.43 13.21
CA GLU A 48 7.92 9.71 12.99
C GLU A 48 7.83 8.21 13.28
N LYS A 49 7.02 7.81 14.27
CA LYS A 49 6.81 6.41 14.62
C LYS A 49 5.78 5.78 13.68
N ALA A 50 4.69 6.49 13.41
CA ALA A 50 3.62 6.03 12.52
C ALA A 50 4.12 5.83 11.07
N CYS A 51 4.92 6.75 10.53
CA CYS A 51 5.44 6.64 9.17
C CYS A 51 6.38 5.43 9.00
N LYS A 52 7.21 5.16 10.01
CA LYS A 52 8.08 3.97 10.05
C LYS A 52 7.24 2.69 10.09
N GLN A 53 6.16 2.66 10.87
CA GLN A 53 5.28 1.48 10.98
C GLN A 53 4.57 1.13 9.67
N VAL A 54 4.10 2.13 8.91
CA VAL A 54 3.45 1.87 7.61
C VAL A 54 4.44 1.80 6.43
N GLY A 55 5.72 2.07 6.69
CA GLY A 55 6.81 2.03 5.72
C GLY A 55 6.70 3.11 4.65
N VAL A 56 6.54 4.37 5.06
CA VAL A 56 6.56 5.55 4.18
C VAL A 56 7.54 6.60 4.71
N SER A 57 7.98 7.51 3.84
CA SER A 57 8.84 8.63 4.25
C SER A 57 8.08 9.61 5.13
N LYS A 58 8.82 10.41 5.92
CA LYS A 58 8.24 11.44 6.78
C LYS A 58 7.44 12.48 5.97
N THR A 59 7.92 12.85 4.78
CA THR A 59 7.23 13.76 3.86
C THR A 59 5.85 13.23 3.44
N VAL A 60 5.78 11.98 2.97
CA VAL A 60 4.52 11.35 2.57
C VAL A 60 3.54 11.26 3.75
N ALA A 61 4.06 10.97 4.95
CA ALA A 61 3.24 10.92 6.16
C ALA A 61 2.60 12.28 6.51
N TYR A 62 3.37 13.38 6.38
CA TYR A 62 2.81 14.72 6.60
C TYR A 62 1.78 15.08 5.54
N GLU A 63 2.03 14.82 4.26
CA GLU A 63 1.05 15.04 3.18
C GLU A 63 -0.26 14.27 3.44
N TRP A 64 -0.16 13.01 3.90
CA TRP A 64 -1.34 12.21 4.24
C TRP A 64 -2.12 12.79 5.41
N GLN A 65 -1.42 13.29 6.43
CA GLN A 65 -2.04 13.90 7.60
C GLN A 65 -2.70 15.22 7.25
N GLU A 66 -2.02 16.08 6.50
CA GLU A 66 -2.57 17.36 6.02
C GLU A 66 -3.83 17.13 5.18
N ARG A 67 -3.75 16.22 4.20
CA ARG A 67 -4.91 15.87 3.37
C ARG A 67 -6.05 15.30 4.19
N TRP A 68 -5.77 14.44 5.17
CA TRP A 68 -6.80 13.92 6.06
C TRP A 68 -7.44 15.03 6.89
N ASN A 69 -6.66 15.99 7.40
CA ASN A 69 -7.20 17.11 8.17
C ASN A 69 -8.09 18.04 7.32
N ASN A 70 -7.78 18.19 6.03
CA ASN A 70 -8.54 19.04 5.11
C ASN A 70 -9.78 18.36 4.51
N GLU A 71 -9.66 17.08 4.12
CA GLU A 71 -10.67 16.37 3.30
C GLU A 71 -11.30 15.16 4.02
N GLY A 72 -10.73 14.73 5.16
CA GLY A 72 -11.07 13.47 5.80
C GLY A 72 -10.72 12.28 4.91
N TYR A 73 -11.67 11.33 4.82
CA TYR A 73 -11.54 10.16 3.96
C TYR A 73 -11.72 10.46 2.46
N ARG A 74 -12.26 11.62 2.12
CA ARG A 74 -12.77 11.93 0.78
C ARG A 74 -11.67 12.06 -0.26
#